data_AF-A0A924XLR2-F1
#
_entry.id   AF-A0A924XLR2-F1
#
_cell.length_a   1.000
_cell.length_b   1.000
_cell.length_c   1.000
_cell.angle_alpha   90.00
_cell.angle_beta   90.00
_cell.angle_gamma   90.00
#
_symmetry.space_group_name_H-M   'P 1'
#
loop_
_entity.id
_entity.type
_entity.pdbx_description
1 polymer ?
#
loop_
_entity_poly.entity_id
_entity_poly.type
_entity_poly.pdbx_seq_one_letter_code
_entity_poly.pdbx_strand_id
1 'polypeptide(L)' 'QNGNVVTGTLESPQGATPITSGTITGNAFTIKSTAGANGEITFTGKLENSALSGNVEAPQGATTFTGTKAQ' A
#
# COMPACT_ATOMS: atom_id res chain seq x y z
N GLN A 1 14.60 -17.51 3.94
CA GLN A 1 14.17 -16.42 4.84
C GLN A 1 12.98 -15.72 4.20
N ASN A 2 11.81 -15.82 4.82
CA ASN A 2 10.53 -15.23 4.38
C ASN A 2 10.50 -13.70 4.64
N GLY A 3 11.58 -12.99 4.28
CA GLY A 3 11.96 -11.73 4.92
C GLY A 3 11.20 -10.48 4.50
N ASN A 4 10.46 -10.52 3.39
CA ASN A 4 9.95 -9.30 2.77
C ASN A 4 8.42 -9.32 2.55
N VAL A 5 7.70 -10.33 3.04
CA VAL A 5 6.26 -10.42 2.82
C VAL A 5 5.50 -9.61 3.87
N VAL A 6 4.75 -8.62 3.43
CA VAL A 6 3.86 -7.81 4.28
C VAL A 6 2.47 -8.42 4.28
N THR A 7 1.94 -8.64 5.48
CA THR A 7 0.57 -9.09 5.70
C THR A 7 -0.13 -8.10 6.62
N GLY A 8 -1.45 -8.00 6.54
CA GLY A 8 -2.23 -7.08 7.36
C GLY A 8 -3.54 -6.68 6.72
N THR A 9 -4.18 -5.66 7.28
CA THR A 9 -5.44 -5.10 6.80
C THR A 9 -5.24 -3.62 6.47
N LEU A 10 -5.70 -3.22 5.30
CA LEU A 10 -5.77 -1.83 4.86
C LEU A 10 -7.11 -1.25 5.32
N GLU A 11 -7.06 -0.36 6.31
CA GLU A 11 -8.24 0.35 6.82
C GLU A 11 -8.48 1.62 6.01
N SER A 12 -9.72 1.83 5.60
CA SER A 12 -10.16 3.02 4.86
C SER A 12 -11.55 3.45 5.35
N PRO A 13 -12.01 4.68 5.02
CA PRO A 13 -13.38 5.09 5.31
C PRO A 13 -14.46 4.18 4.70
N GLN A 14 -14.12 3.42 3.65
CA GLN A 14 -15.04 2.45 3.02
C GLN A 14 -15.03 1.06 3.70
N GLY A 15 -14.11 0.82 4.65
CA GLY A 15 -13.95 -0.45 5.35
C GLY A 15 -12.51 -0.96 5.36
N ALA A 16 -12.30 -2.07 6.06
CA ALA A 16 -11.03 -2.77 6.13
C ALA A 16 -10.94 -3.86 5.06
N THR A 17 -9.82 -3.94 4.36
CA THR A 17 -9.57 -4.94 3.31
C THR A 17 -8.25 -5.67 3.58
N PRO A 18 -8.19 -7.00 3.46
CA PRO A 18 -6.95 -7.74 3.70
C PRO A 18 -5.93 -7.49 2.58
N ILE A 19 -4.68 -7.32 2.96
CA ILE A 19 -3.56 -7.32 2.01
C ILE A 19 -3.47 -8.71 1.38
N THR A 20 -3.59 -8.78 0.05
CA THR A 20 -3.51 -10.03 -0.71
C THR A 20 -2.06 -10.37 -1.08
N SER A 21 -1.21 -9.37 -1.25
CA SER A 21 0.22 -9.52 -1.48
C SER A 21 0.93 -8.26 -1.03
N GLY A 22 2.05 -8.40 -0.33
CA GLY A 22 2.85 -7.25 0.08
C GLY A 22 4.32 -7.59 0.06
N THR A 23 5.14 -6.71 -0.50
CA THR A 23 6.59 -6.84 -0.54
C THR A 23 7.27 -5.56 -0.07
N ILE A 24 8.30 -5.68 0.76
CA ILE A 24 9.21 -4.56 1.10
C ILE A 24 10.60 -4.94 0.64
N THR A 25 11.25 -4.09 -0.15
CA THR A 25 12.63 -4.29 -0.60
C THR A 25 13.43 -3.02 -0.34
N GLY A 26 14.28 -3.06 0.68
CA GLY A 26 15.01 -1.88 1.15
C GLY A 26 14.04 -0.79 1.61
N ASN A 27 14.06 0.35 0.93
CA ASN A 27 13.20 1.50 1.21
C ASN A 27 11.90 1.49 0.38
N ALA A 28 11.74 0.56 -0.56
CA ALA A 28 10.56 0.48 -1.42
C ALA A 28 9.58 -0.57 -0.90
N PHE A 29 8.29 -0.32 -1.11
CA PHE A 29 7.24 -1.28 -0.82
C PHE A 29 6.22 -1.35 -1.95
N THR A 30 5.62 -2.53 -2.11
CA THR A 30 4.46 -2.76 -2.95
C THR A 30 3.44 -3.53 -2.14
N ILE A 31 2.22 -3.03 -2.05
CA ILE A 31 1.11 -3.66 -1.33
C ILE A 31 -0.07 -3.78 -2.29
N LYS A 32 -0.70 -4.94 -2.32
CA LYS A 32 -1.90 -5.22 -3.10
C LYS A 32 -3.03 -5.57 -2.15
N SER A 33 -4.19 -4.98 -2.40
CA SER A 33 -5.44 -5.29 -1.70
C SER A 33 -6.58 -5.37 -2.70
N THR A 34 -7.68 -6.00 -2.32
CA THR A 34 -8.91 -6.02 -3.13
C THR A 34 -10.00 -5.24 -2.42
N ALA A 35 -10.45 -4.13 -3.02
CA ALA A 35 -11.51 -3.31 -2.46
C ALA A 35 -12.90 -3.81 -2.87
N GLY A 36 -13.24 -5.04 -2.44
CA GLY A 36 -14.51 -5.67 -2.75
C GLY A 36 -14.79 -5.74 -4.26
N ALA A 37 -15.94 -5.22 -4.70
CA ALA A 37 -16.33 -5.21 -6.12
C ALA A 37 -15.52 -4.23 -6.99
N ASN A 38 -14.70 -3.34 -6.40
CA ASN A 38 -13.95 -2.32 -7.13
C ASN A 38 -12.63 -2.83 -7.72
N GLY A 39 -12.27 -4.10 -7.52
CA GLY A 39 -11.08 -4.74 -8.10
C GLY A 39 -9.80 -4.62 -7.26
N GLU A 40 -8.67 -5.02 -7.86
CA GLU A 40 -7.35 -4.98 -7.22
C GLU A 40 -6.82 -3.54 -7.16
N ILE A 41 -6.38 -3.13 -5.97
CA ILE A 41 -5.68 -1.87 -5.72
C ILE A 41 -4.22 -2.20 -5.42
N THR A 42 -3.32 -1.56 -6.16
CA THR A 42 -1.88 -1.66 -5.94
C THR A 42 -1.34 -0.35 -5.37
N PHE A 43 -0.69 -0.42 -4.24
CA PHE A 43 0.04 0.66 -3.58
C PHE A 43 1.52 0.42 -3.79
N THR A 44 2.22 1.33 -4.45
CA THR A 44 3.68 1.28 -4.57
C THR A 44 4.25 2.54 -3.98
N GLY A 45 5.23 2.42 -3.09
CA GLY A 45 5.84 3.58 -2.48
C GLY A 45 7.26 3.36 -2.00
N LYS A 46 7.84 4.44 -1.50
CA LYS A 46 9.13 4.46 -0.84
C LYS A 46 9.03 5.16 0.50
N LEU A 47 9.79 4.67 1.46
CA LEU A 47 9.97 5.26 2.78
C LEU A 47 11.39 5.79 2.89
N GLU A 48 11.54 7.11 2.92
CA GLU A 48 12.83 7.80 3.05
C GLU A 48 12.74 8.82 4.19
N ASN A 49 13.64 8.73 5.17
CA ASN A 49 13.77 9.73 6.25
C ASN A 49 12.45 10.13 6.92
N SER A 50 11.59 9.16 7.22
CA SER A 50 10.25 9.36 7.82
C SER A 50 9.19 10.00 6.91
N ALA A 51 9.50 10.20 5.63
CA ALA A 51 8.54 10.53 4.59
C ALA A 51 8.22 9.29 3.74
N LEU A 52 6.93 9.09 3.52
CA LEU A 52 6.33 8.07 2.68
C LEU A 52 5.85 8.77 1.40
N SER A 53 6.26 8.28 0.23
CA SER A 53 5.74 8.76 -1.05
C SER A 53 5.43 7.59 -1.95
N GLY A 54 4.42 7.73 -2.79
CA GLY A 54 4.05 6.63 -3.68
C GLY A 54 2.87 6.92 -4.59
N ASN A 55 2.43 5.85 -5.22
CA ASN A 55 1.34 5.79 -6.18
C ASN A 55 0.35 4.72 -5.74
N VAL A 56 -0.93 5.04 -5.83
CA VAL A 56 -2.04 4.09 -5.74
C VAL A 56 -2.61 3.92 -7.12
N GLU A 57 -2.61 2.70 -7.62
CA GLU A 57 -3.29 2.30 -8.84
C GLU A 57 -4.54 1.52 -8.47
N ALA A 58 -5.70 2.05 -8.84
CA ALA A 58 -6.99 1.39 -8.69
C ALA A 58 -7.71 1.38 -10.05
N PRO A 59 -8.73 0.54 -10.24
CA PRO A 59 -9.49 0.51 -11.51
C PRO A 59 -10.18 1.84 -11.82
N GLN A 60 -10.52 2.62 -10.79
CA GLN A 60 -11.04 3.98 -10.94
C GLN A 60 -10.00 5.04 -11.35
N GLY A 61 -8.70 4.71 -11.35
CA GLY A 61 -7.61 5.61 -11.73
C GLY A 61 -6.37 5.49 -10.84
N ALA A 62 -5.27 6.09 -11.30
CA ALA A 62 -4.04 6.18 -10.55
C ALA A 62 -3.92 7.56 -9.87
N THR A 63 -3.49 7.58 -8.61
CA THR A 63 -3.20 8.81 -7.86
C THR A 63 -1.90 8.69 -7.09
N THR A 64 -1.29 9.80 -6.72
CA THR A 64 -0.11 9.83 -5.85
C THR A 64 -0.52 10.06 -4.39
N PHE A 65 0.24 9.48 -3.46
CA PHE A 65 0.11 9.78 -2.05
C PHE A 65 1.46 10.20 -1.48
N THR A 66 1.39 11.13 -0.53
CA THR A 66 2.51 11.50 0.33
C THR A 66 2.04 11.45 1.78
N GLY A 67 2.87 10.94 2.66
CA GLY A 67 2.61 10.86 4.08
C GLY A 67 3.90 11.14 4.84
N THR A 68 3.80 11.84 5.97
CA THR A 68 4.90 11.92 6.93
C THR A 68 4.51 11.11 8.15
N LYS A 69 5.48 10.48 8.80
CA LYS A 69 5.23 9.79 10.06
C LYS A 69 4.64 10.82 11.05
N ALA A 70 3.43 10.57 11.55
CA ALA A 70 2.85 11.41 12.59
C ALA A 70 3.79 11.39 13.81
N GLN A 71 4.16 12.59 14.28
CA GLN A 71 5.06 12.79 15.40
C GLN A 71 4.34 12.54 16.73
#